data_AF-A0A9E8RY45-F1
#
_entry.id   AF-A0A9E8RY45-F1
#
_cell.length_a   1.000
_cell.length_b   1.000
_cell.length_c   1.000
_cell.angle_alpha   90.00
_cell.angle_beta   90.00
_cell.angle_gamma   90.00
#
_symmetry.space_group_name_H-M   'P 1'
#
loop_
_entity.id
_entity.type
_entity.pdbx_description
1 polymer ?
#
loop_
_entity_poly.entity_id
_entity_poly.type
_entity_poly.pdbx_seq_one_letter_code
_entity_poly.pdbx_strand_id
1 'polypeptide(L)'
;MVKKIAYFLLCFSLMFSFLGNIVFAESTSETAPKEIDIQTKPETLIFNLKNLKPGDWAVREVEIKNTGQNDFQYIVSSKKTAGSTKLYNALELTIKGESEILFQGKMSEFDGLEKRDLKSGQNEILELTVLFPMELGNEYQGLFTEVEFKFYAEGGSLGGILPIEGYNPKRDGLELPSTATAYYQLLLYGGFFLIGGITLYLFRKKILPKESVKSKDR
;
A
#
# COMPACT_ATOMS: atom_id res chain seq x y z
N MET A 1 -55.51 -2.37 -27.32
CA MET A 1 -54.30 -1.58 -27.02
C MET A 1 -53.99 -1.57 -25.53
N VAL A 2 -54.96 -1.27 -24.66
CA VAL A 2 -54.80 -1.15 -23.20
C VAL A 2 -54.18 -2.38 -22.52
N LYS A 3 -54.59 -3.60 -22.89
CA LYS A 3 -54.03 -4.84 -22.31
C LYS A 3 -52.53 -5.02 -22.58
N LYS A 4 -52.04 -4.63 -23.77
CA LYS A 4 -50.60 -4.73 -24.13
C LYS A 4 -49.76 -3.71 -23.36
N ILE A 5 -50.32 -2.53 -23.10
CA ILE A 5 -49.70 -1.48 -22.29
C ILE A 5 -49.65 -1.90 -20.80
N ALA A 6 -50.69 -2.56 -20.30
CA ALA A 6 -50.71 -3.10 -18.94
C ALA A 6 -49.64 -4.19 -18.74
N TYR A 7 -49.47 -5.12 -19.69
CA TYR A 7 -48.40 -6.12 -19.62
C TYR A 7 -47.00 -5.50 -19.71
N PHE A 8 -46.82 -4.44 -20.50
CA PHE A 8 -45.55 -3.74 -20.60
C PHE A 8 -45.18 -3.03 -19.29
N LEU A 9 -46.14 -2.34 -18.66
CA LEU A 9 -45.93 -1.69 -17.35
C LEU A 9 -45.65 -2.69 -16.23
N LEU A 10 -46.31 -3.86 -16.27
CA LEU A 10 -46.10 -4.92 -15.28
C LEU A 10 -44.69 -5.53 -15.40
N CYS A 11 -44.21 -5.80 -16.63
CA CYS A 11 -42.83 -6.26 -16.84
C CYS A 11 -41.78 -5.20 -16.47
N PHE A 12 -42.05 -3.92 -16.73
CA PHE A 12 -41.14 -2.83 -16.37
C PHE A 12 -41.00 -2.68 -14.85
N SER A 13 -42.11 -2.79 -14.11
CA SER A 13 -42.14 -2.83 -12.64
C SER A 13 -41.38 -4.04 -12.07
N LEU A 14 -41.52 -5.21 -12.69
CA LEU A 14 -40.83 -6.43 -12.29
C LEU A 14 -39.32 -6.34 -12.54
N MET A 15 -38.88 -5.72 -13.63
CA MET A 15 -37.45 -5.43 -13.87
C MET A 15 -36.88 -4.40 -12.89
N PHE A 16 -37.66 -3.38 -12.51
CA PHE A 16 -37.23 -2.38 -11.53
C PHE A 16 -37.09 -2.95 -10.12
N SER A 17 -37.85 -4.00 -9.79
CA SER A 17 -37.78 -4.69 -8.50
C SER A 17 -36.44 -5.43 -8.30
N PHE A 18 -35.71 -5.76 -9.38
CA PHE A 18 -34.37 -6.36 -9.30
C PHE A 18 -33.22 -5.33 -9.26
N LEU A 19 -33.50 -4.04 -9.47
CA LEU A 19 -32.50 -2.95 -9.42
C LEU A 19 -32.29 -2.38 -8.02
N GLY A 20 -33.05 -2.82 -7.01
CA GLY A 20 -33.07 -2.27 -5.66
C GLY A 20 -31.92 -2.68 -4.72
N ASN A 21 -30.97 -3.51 -5.16
CA ASN A 21 -29.82 -3.94 -4.34
C ASN A 21 -28.48 -3.41 -4.89
N ILE A 22 -28.43 -2.14 -5.30
CA ILE A 22 -27.14 -1.47 -5.43
C ILE A 22 -26.83 -0.89 -4.05
N VAL A 23 -26.17 -1.69 -3.22
CA VAL A 23 -25.42 -1.15 -2.09
C VAL A 23 -24.31 -0.30 -2.70
N PHE A 24 -24.53 1.01 -2.75
CA PHE A 24 -23.42 1.93 -2.89
C PHE A 24 -22.59 1.76 -1.62
N ALA A 25 -21.50 1.02 -1.72
CA ALA A 25 -20.39 1.23 -0.82
C ALA A 25 -19.91 2.65 -1.10
N GLU A 26 -20.44 3.61 -0.33
CA GLU A 26 -19.84 4.92 -0.23
C GLU A 26 -18.41 4.67 0.25
N SER A 27 -17.45 4.88 -0.66
CA SER A 27 -16.05 4.97 -0.29
C SER A 27 -15.86 6.32 0.38
N THR A 28 -16.48 6.50 1.55
CA THR A 28 -15.94 7.42 2.53
C THR A 28 -14.53 6.87 2.79
N SER A 29 -13.50 7.59 2.37
CA SER A 29 -12.13 7.36 2.83
C SER A 29 -12.00 7.69 4.34
N GLU A 30 -12.98 7.27 5.14
CA GLU A 30 -12.70 6.89 6.51
C GLU A 30 -11.94 5.58 6.37
N THR A 31 -10.64 5.66 6.57
CA THR A 31 -9.75 4.51 6.59
C THR A 31 -10.39 3.50 7.52
N ALA A 32 -10.96 2.43 6.96
CA ALA A 32 -11.39 1.28 7.75
C ALA A 32 -10.24 0.98 8.71
N PRO A 33 -10.51 0.80 10.02
CA PRO A 33 -9.44 0.65 10.99
C PRO A 33 -8.48 -0.43 10.48
N LYS A 34 -7.26 -0.02 10.16
CA LYS A 34 -6.26 -0.97 9.68
C LYS A 34 -5.97 -1.92 10.83
N GLU A 35 -6.20 -3.20 10.60
CA GLU A 35 -5.93 -4.24 11.60
C GLU A 35 -4.47 -4.20 12.03
N ILE A 36 -3.55 -3.97 11.09
CA ILE A 36 -2.11 -3.78 11.31
C ILE A 36 -1.66 -2.49 10.60
N ASP A 37 -1.07 -1.56 11.35
CA ASP A 37 -0.53 -0.30 10.84
C ASP A 37 0.75 0.05 11.59
N ILE A 38 1.88 0.06 10.87
CA ILE A 38 3.19 0.44 11.39
C ILE A 38 3.53 1.86 10.92
N GLN A 39 3.95 2.71 11.85
CA GLN A 39 4.42 4.06 11.56
C GLN A 39 5.84 4.22 12.11
N THR A 40 6.72 4.81 11.31
CA THR A 40 8.09 5.14 11.72
C THR A 40 8.31 6.64 11.68
N LYS A 41 9.08 7.14 12.66
CA LYS A 41 9.57 8.52 12.68
C LYS A 41 11.08 8.52 12.92
N PRO A 42 11.88 9.00 11.95
CA PRO A 42 11.49 9.44 10.61
C PRO A 42 10.91 8.30 9.75
N GLU A 43 10.11 8.63 8.73
CA GLU A 43 9.49 7.65 7.83
C GLU A 43 10.54 6.83 7.07
N THR A 44 11.62 7.48 6.64
CA THR A 44 12.78 6.84 6.01
C THR A 44 14.03 7.12 6.82
N LEU A 45 14.77 6.07 7.17
CA LEU A 45 16.02 6.19 7.93
C LEU A 45 17.22 5.92 7.02
N ILE A 46 17.91 6.99 6.63
CA ILE A 46 19.12 6.93 5.79
C ILE A 46 20.30 7.55 6.53
N PHE A 47 21.39 6.81 6.60
CA PHE A 47 22.68 7.30 7.06
C PHE A 47 23.52 7.74 5.88
N ASN A 48 23.78 9.05 5.79
CA ASN A 48 24.70 9.64 4.83
C ASN A 48 26.06 9.86 5.50
N LEU A 49 26.91 8.85 5.47
CA LEU A 49 28.18 8.80 6.20
C LEU A 49 29.29 9.36 5.31
N LYS A 50 29.41 10.70 5.29
CA LYS A 50 30.44 11.43 4.55
C LYS A 50 31.36 12.18 5.51
N ASN A 51 32.64 12.32 5.14
CA ASN A 51 33.63 13.09 5.88
C ASN A 51 33.82 12.66 7.36
N LEU A 52 33.47 11.42 7.69
CA LEU A 52 33.78 10.85 8.99
C LEU A 52 35.29 10.63 9.11
N LYS A 53 35.82 10.92 10.28
CA LYS A 53 37.20 10.65 10.65
C LYS A 53 37.27 9.45 11.59
N PRO A 54 38.42 8.77 11.67
CA PRO A 54 38.65 7.76 12.70
C PRO A 54 38.32 8.31 14.10
N GLY A 55 37.43 7.62 14.82
CA GLY A 55 36.90 8.01 16.11
C GLY A 55 35.58 8.80 16.07
N ASP A 56 35.10 9.24 14.90
CA ASP A 56 33.80 9.89 14.77
C ASP A 56 32.66 8.86 14.85
N TRP A 57 31.50 9.29 15.31
CA TRP A 57 30.27 8.51 15.31
C TRP A 57 29.08 9.31 14.80
N ALA A 58 28.08 8.61 14.28
CA ALA A 58 26.80 9.16 13.88
C ALA A 58 25.67 8.40 14.58
N VAL A 59 24.79 9.14 15.27
CA VAL A 59 23.63 8.57 15.96
C VAL A 59 22.35 8.99 15.24
N ARG A 60 21.41 8.05 15.11
CA ARG A 60 20.02 8.32 14.72
C ARG A 60 19.08 7.55 15.60
N GLU A 61 17.98 8.17 15.96
CA GLU A 61 16.87 7.54 16.64
C GLU A 61 15.73 7.32 15.65
N VAL A 62 15.03 6.21 15.80
CA VAL A 62 13.78 5.94 15.10
C VAL A 62 12.74 5.47 16.10
N GLU A 63 11.59 6.15 16.09
CA GLU A 63 10.40 5.73 16.82
C GLU A 63 9.55 4.86 15.88
N ILE A 64 9.29 3.62 16.29
CA ILE A 64 8.38 2.69 15.61
C ILE A 64 7.12 2.61 16.44
N LYS A 65 5.96 2.80 15.82
CA LYS A 65 4.67 2.81 16.51
C LYS A 65 3.69 1.86 15.85
N ASN A 66 2.96 1.11 16.67
CA ASN A 66 1.79 0.36 16.24
C ASN A 66 0.55 1.24 16.40
N THR A 67 0.02 1.72 15.29
CA THR A 67 -1.24 2.49 15.20
C THR A 67 -2.42 1.63 14.75
N GLY A 68 -2.20 0.33 14.52
CA GLY A 68 -3.23 -0.64 14.20
C GLY A 68 -4.03 -1.06 15.42
N GLN A 69 -5.02 -1.93 15.23
CA GLN A 69 -5.81 -2.49 16.32
C GLN A 69 -5.20 -3.77 16.90
N ASN A 70 -4.45 -4.52 16.11
CA ASN A 70 -3.86 -5.79 16.50
C ASN A 70 -2.37 -5.64 16.86
N ASP A 71 -1.91 -6.52 17.73
CA ASP A 71 -0.48 -6.72 17.98
C ASP A 71 0.17 -7.28 16.71
N PHE A 72 1.39 -6.84 16.40
CA PHE A 72 2.17 -7.36 15.27
C PHE A 72 3.62 -7.57 15.64
N GLN A 73 4.31 -8.38 14.83
CA GLN A 73 5.76 -8.47 14.86
C GLN A 73 6.35 -7.60 13.77
N TYR A 74 7.51 -6.98 14.03
CA TYR A 74 8.24 -6.27 13.00
C TYR A 74 9.69 -6.76 12.88
N ILE A 75 10.24 -6.57 11.69
CA ILE A 75 11.64 -6.87 11.36
C ILE A 75 12.34 -5.59 10.90
N VAL A 76 13.64 -5.53 11.18
CA VAL A 76 14.53 -4.45 10.74
C VAL A 76 15.54 -5.04 9.78
N SER A 77 15.75 -4.38 8.64
CA SER A 77 16.84 -4.71 7.71
C SER A 77 17.58 -3.45 7.29
N SER A 78 18.82 -3.63 6.81
CA SER A 78 19.60 -2.54 6.23
C SER A 78 20.06 -2.89 4.82
N LYS A 79 20.30 -1.85 4.02
CA LYS A 79 20.92 -2.01 2.70
C LYS A 79 21.82 -0.83 2.39
N LYS A 80 23.04 -1.12 1.94
CA LYS A 80 23.92 -0.10 1.33
C LYS A 80 23.31 0.37 0.01
N THR A 81 22.98 1.65 -0.08
CA THR A 81 22.36 2.25 -1.27
C THR A 81 23.39 2.89 -2.20
N ALA A 82 24.45 3.49 -1.64
CA ALA A 82 25.50 4.16 -2.41
C ALA A 82 26.87 4.17 -1.71
N GLY A 83 27.89 4.64 -2.41
CA GLY A 83 29.23 4.85 -1.86
C GLY A 83 30.09 3.58 -1.68
N SER A 84 31.17 3.73 -0.91
CA SER A 84 32.27 2.77 -0.81
C SER A 84 31.93 1.54 0.04
N THR A 85 31.97 0.37 -0.59
CA THR A 85 31.88 -0.93 0.11
C THR A 85 33.03 -1.12 1.11
N LYS A 86 34.22 -0.58 0.81
CA LYS A 86 35.36 -0.65 1.73
C LYS A 86 35.06 0.07 3.04
N LEU A 87 34.48 1.27 2.97
CA LEU A 87 34.07 2.02 4.15
C LEU A 87 32.91 1.32 4.88
N TYR A 88 31.88 0.89 4.14
CA TYR A 88 30.75 0.12 4.68
C TYR A 88 31.20 -1.10 5.50
N ASN A 89 32.16 -1.87 5.01
CA ASN A 89 32.67 -3.06 5.71
C ASN A 89 33.55 -2.75 6.93
N ALA A 90 34.01 -1.51 7.08
CA ALA A 90 34.91 -1.09 8.14
C ALA A 90 34.17 -0.38 9.29
N LEU A 91 32.96 0.12 9.04
CA LEU A 91 32.14 0.79 10.04
C LEU A 91 31.53 -0.21 11.01
N GLU A 92 31.41 0.21 12.26
CA GLU A 92 30.72 -0.54 13.32
C GLU A 92 29.31 0.01 13.50
N LEU A 93 28.34 -0.90 13.63
CA LEU A 93 26.95 -0.58 13.90
C LEU A 93 26.59 -1.12 15.28
N THR A 94 25.96 -0.26 16.08
CA THR A 94 25.29 -0.63 17.31
C THR A 94 23.83 -0.23 17.22
N ILE A 95 22.91 -1.15 17.47
CA ILE A 95 21.48 -0.88 17.59
C ILE A 95 21.06 -1.16 19.04
N LYS A 96 20.48 -0.17 19.69
CA LYS A 96 19.98 -0.29 21.07
C LYS A 96 18.47 -0.08 21.10
N GLY A 97 17.78 -0.93 21.85
CA GLY A 97 16.42 -0.68 22.30
C GLY A 97 16.41 0.05 23.65
N GLU A 98 15.26 0.10 24.31
CA GLU A 98 15.11 0.82 25.58
C GLU A 98 15.99 0.27 26.72
N SER A 99 16.23 -1.05 26.76
CA SER A 99 16.91 -1.70 27.89
C SER A 99 18.06 -2.63 27.50
N GLU A 100 18.24 -2.91 26.21
CA GLU A 100 19.20 -3.90 25.72
C GLU A 100 19.87 -3.47 24.41
N ILE A 101 21.06 -4.01 24.16
CA ILE A 101 21.75 -3.89 22.87
C ILE A 101 21.22 -5.01 21.97
N LEU A 102 20.56 -4.63 20.88
CA LEU A 102 19.94 -5.55 19.93
C LEU A 102 20.94 -6.08 18.91
N PHE A 103 21.92 -5.25 18.56
CA PHE A 103 23.00 -5.63 17.67
C PHE A 103 24.25 -4.80 17.97
N GLN A 104 25.41 -5.45 17.91
CA GLN A 104 26.71 -4.79 17.98
C GLN A 104 27.70 -5.57 17.13
N GLY A 105 28.25 -4.95 16.09
CA GLY A 105 29.17 -5.60 15.18
C GLY A 105 29.50 -4.74 13.98
N LYS A 106 30.03 -5.33 12.91
CA LYS A 106 30.29 -4.58 11.68
C LYS A 106 28.98 -4.28 10.96
N MET A 107 28.91 -3.11 10.34
CA MET A 107 27.76 -2.73 9.51
C MET A 107 27.51 -3.76 8.38
N SER A 108 28.57 -4.34 7.81
CA SER A 108 28.46 -5.36 6.77
C SER A 108 28.00 -6.73 7.26
N GLU A 109 28.00 -6.97 8.57
CA GLU A 109 27.55 -8.23 9.19
C GLU A 109 26.10 -8.13 9.68
N PHE A 110 25.46 -6.95 9.54
CA PHE A 110 24.07 -6.77 9.92
C PHE A 110 23.12 -7.28 8.84
N ASP A 111 22.60 -8.50 9.05
CA ASP A 111 21.61 -9.13 8.18
C ASP A 111 20.15 -8.89 8.62
N GLY A 112 19.95 -8.13 9.69
CA GLY A 112 18.66 -7.81 10.27
C GLY A 112 18.57 -8.17 11.74
N LEU A 113 17.50 -7.71 12.41
CA LEU A 113 17.18 -8.11 13.77
C LEU A 113 16.23 -9.30 13.78
N GLU A 114 16.23 -10.03 14.90
CA GLU A 114 15.14 -10.96 15.20
C GLU A 114 13.80 -10.22 15.25
N LYS A 115 12.70 -10.95 14.99
CA LYS A 115 11.35 -10.40 15.01
C LYS A 115 11.03 -9.83 16.40
N ARG A 116 10.45 -8.64 16.44
CA ARG A 116 10.09 -7.96 17.69
C ARG A 116 8.60 -7.73 17.77
N ASP A 117 8.01 -8.09 18.90
CA ASP A 117 6.59 -7.88 19.18
C ASP A 117 6.31 -6.41 19.52
N LEU A 118 5.35 -5.80 18.85
CA LEU A 118 4.86 -4.46 19.17
C LEU A 118 3.34 -4.49 19.34
N LYS A 119 2.89 -4.27 20.59
CA LYS A 119 1.47 -4.28 20.94
C LYS A 119 0.73 -3.08 20.37
N SER A 120 -0.56 -3.25 20.13
CA SER A 120 -1.47 -2.20 19.69
C SER A 120 -1.37 -0.95 20.58
N GLY A 121 -1.18 0.21 19.94
CA GLY A 121 -1.04 1.51 20.59
C GLY A 121 0.32 1.78 21.27
N GLN A 122 1.24 0.82 21.27
CA GLN A 122 2.58 1.00 21.83
C GLN A 122 3.57 1.55 20.78
N ASN A 123 4.69 2.06 21.28
CA ASN A 123 5.84 2.48 20.51
C ASN A 123 7.12 1.89 21.08
N GLU A 124 8.14 1.79 20.23
CA GLU A 124 9.50 1.39 20.58
C GLU A 124 10.47 2.38 19.93
N ILE A 125 11.46 2.83 20.69
CA ILE A 125 12.52 3.70 20.19
C ILE A 125 13.79 2.89 20.02
N LEU A 126 14.34 2.91 18.81
CA LEU A 126 15.64 2.33 18.52
C LEU A 126 16.68 3.42 18.30
N GLU A 127 17.81 3.32 18.99
CA GLU A 127 18.99 4.15 18.78
C GLU A 127 20.00 3.38 17.93
N LEU A 128 20.28 3.90 16.74
CA LEU A 128 21.27 3.36 15.82
C LEU A 128 22.52 4.26 15.86
N THR A 129 23.63 3.68 16.30
CA THR A 129 24.93 4.35 16.35
C THR A 129 25.87 3.69 15.34
N VAL A 130 26.44 4.51 14.45
CA VAL A 130 27.48 4.08 13.52
C VAL A 130 28.79 4.71 13.93
N LEU A 131 29.77 3.89 14.29
CA LEU A 131 31.10 4.31 14.70
C LEU A 131 32.09 4.09 13.56
N PHE A 132 32.98 5.06 13.35
CA PHE A 132 34.18 4.90 12.54
C PHE A 132 35.34 4.53 13.48
N PRO A 133 35.84 3.28 13.45
CA PRO A 133 36.89 2.85 14.37
C PRO A 133 38.18 3.69 14.27
N MET A 134 38.81 3.97 15.41
CA MET A 134 40.03 4.78 15.49
C MET A 134 41.25 4.14 14.83
N GLU A 135 41.24 2.82 14.68
CA GLU A 135 42.31 2.01 14.08
C GLU A 135 42.41 2.14 12.54
N LEU A 136 41.39 2.71 11.91
CA LEU A 136 41.32 2.89 10.46
C LEU A 136 42.11 4.13 10.01
N GLY A 137 42.87 4.00 8.92
CA GLY A 137 43.82 5.04 8.49
C GLY A 137 43.33 5.97 7.37
N ASN A 138 44.28 6.71 6.79
CA ASN A 138 44.04 7.69 5.71
C ASN A 138 43.47 7.07 4.42
N GLU A 139 43.54 5.76 4.25
CA GLU A 139 42.99 5.01 3.12
C GLU A 139 41.46 5.04 3.04
N TYR A 140 40.80 5.61 4.05
CA TYR A 140 39.36 5.88 4.10
C TYR A 140 39.01 7.36 3.90
N GLN A 141 40.02 8.24 3.80
CA GLN A 141 39.81 9.68 3.67
C GLN A 141 39.07 10.02 2.36
N GLY A 142 38.04 10.85 2.46
CA GLY A 142 37.23 11.28 1.30
C GLY A 142 36.23 10.23 0.80
N LEU A 143 36.19 9.04 1.40
CA LEU A 143 35.15 8.06 1.12
C LEU A 143 33.84 8.46 1.78
N PHE A 144 32.74 8.06 1.16
CA PHE A 144 31.40 8.14 1.74
C PHE A 144 30.68 6.81 1.56
N THR A 145 29.69 6.54 2.39
CA THR A 145 28.74 5.44 2.17
C THR A 145 27.35 5.87 2.60
N GLU A 146 26.34 5.33 1.92
CA GLU A 146 24.93 5.54 2.26
C GLU A 146 24.28 4.21 2.59
N VAL A 147 23.58 4.16 3.71
CA VAL A 147 22.89 2.96 4.21
C VAL A 147 21.46 3.34 4.57
N GLU A 148 20.51 2.59 4.03
CA GLU A 148 19.08 2.72 4.30
C GLU A 148 18.62 1.60 5.23
N PHE A 149 17.89 1.94 6.29
CA PHE A 149 17.24 1.00 7.19
C PHE A 149 15.74 0.94 6.90
N LYS A 150 15.19 -0.27 6.88
CA LYS A 150 13.79 -0.55 6.58
C LYS A 150 13.14 -1.35 7.70
N PHE A 151 11.88 -1.04 7.96
CA PHE A 151 11.07 -1.61 9.02
C PHE A 151 9.83 -2.22 8.39
N TYR A 152 9.54 -3.48 8.69
CA TYR A 152 8.41 -4.21 8.11
C TYR A 152 7.60 -4.87 9.21
N ALA A 153 6.27 -4.71 9.18
CA ALA A 153 5.35 -5.43 10.07
C ALA A 153 4.83 -6.70 9.37
N GLU A 154 4.87 -7.84 10.07
CA GLU A 154 4.27 -9.09 9.61
C GLU A 154 2.74 -9.00 9.69
N GLY A 155 2.05 -9.39 8.60
CA GLY A 155 0.59 -9.37 8.51
C GLY A 155 -0.02 -8.00 8.12
N GLY A 156 0.79 -6.95 7.96
CA GLY A 156 0.32 -5.63 7.52
C GLY A 156 0.21 -5.49 5.99
N SER A 157 -0.82 -4.78 5.52
CA SER A 157 -0.89 -4.30 4.13
C SER A 157 0.17 -3.21 3.94
N LEU A 158 1.25 -3.54 3.23
CA LEU A 158 2.47 -2.76 3.16
C LEU A 158 2.31 -1.40 2.45
N GLY A 159 2.82 -0.36 3.10
CA GLY A 159 3.24 0.91 2.50
C GLY A 159 4.69 0.89 2.00
N GLY A 160 5.17 -0.21 1.39
CA GLY A 160 6.53 -0.26 0.89
C GLY A 160 6.95 -1.61 0.32
N ILE A 161 7.06 -1.65 -1.01
CA ILE A 161 7.68 -2.65 -1.89
C ILE A 161 8.60 -3.66 -1.18
N LEU A 162 8.18 -4.94 -1.18
CA LEU A 162 9.05 -6.09 -0.96
C LEU A 162 9.99 -6.22 -2.17
N PRO A 163 11.29 -6.41 -1.92
CA PRO A 163 11.83 -7.72 -2.24
C PRO A 163 12.76 -8.19 -1.14
N ILE A 164 12.23 -9.01 -0.23
CA ILE A 164 13.06 -10.01 0.43
C ILE A 164 13.14 -11.17 -0.56
N GLU A 165 14.35 -11.56 -0.94
CA GLU A 165 14.58 -12.74 -1.77
C GLU A 165 13.98 -13.96 -1.05
N GLY A 166 12.93 -14.56 -1.64
CA GLY A 166 12.19 -15.68 -1.04
C GLY A 166 10.78 -15.37 -0.53
N TYR A 167 10.34 -14.10 -0.51
CA TYR A 167 8.97 -13.76 -0.10
C TYR A 167 7.94 -14.15 -1.18
N ASN A 168 6.89 -14.90 -0.80
CA ASN A 168 5.83 -15.33 -1.72
C ASN A 168 4.46 -14.79 -1.26
N PRO A 169 3.89 -13.78 -1.95
CA PRO A 169 2.64 -13.14 -1.52
C PRO A 169 1.43 -14.09 -1.49
N LYS A 170 1.47 -15.25 -2.17
CA LYS A 170 0.40 -16.26 -2.10
C LYS A 170 0.50 -17.18 -0.88
N ARG A 171 1.67 -17.30 -0.23
CA ARG A 171 1.86 -18.15 0.95
C ARG A 171 1.64 -17.39 2.25
N ASP A 172 1.98 -16.11 2.26
CA ASP A 172 2.11 -15.30 3.48
C ASP A 172 0.90 -14.39 3.76
N GLY A 173 -0.22 -14.63 3.08
CA GLY A 173 -1.54 -14.08 3.45
C GLY A 173 -1.82 -12.63 3.05
N LEU A 174 -0.98 -12.00 2.22
CA LEU A 174 -1.28 -10.66 1.67
C LEU A 174 -2.22 -10.78 0.45
N GLU A 175 -3.54 -10.74 0.69
CA GLU A 175 -4.52 -10.57 -0.37
C GLU A 175 -4.59 -9.09 -0.80
N LEU A 176 -4.24 -8.81 -2.05
CA LEU A 176 -4.47 -7.49 -2.62
C LEU A 176 -5.98 -7.22 -2.72
N PRO A 177 -6.47 -6.03 -2.35
CA PRO A 177 -7.87 -5.69 -2.51
C PRO A 177 -8.27 -5.83 -3.98
N SER A 178 -9.28 -6.67 -4.25
CA SER A 178 -9.78 -6.93 -5.61
C SER A 178 -10.63 -5.75 -6.11
N THR A 179 -9.98 -4.70 -6.58
CA THR A 179 -10.62 -3.51 -7.14
C THR A 179 -11.23 -3.76 -8.53
N ALA A 180 -10.78 -4.79 -9.24
CA ALA A 180 -11.22 -5.07 -10.61
C ALA A 180 -12.68 -5.55 -10.70
N THR A 181 -13.16 -6.34 -9.74
CA THR A 181 -14.50 -6.95 -9.79
C THR A 181 -15.63 -5.91 -9.80
N ALA A 182 -15.47 -4.80 -9.07
CA ALA A 182 -16.48 -3.74 -8.99
C ALA A 182 -16.67 -2.99 -10.32
N TYR A 183 -15.57 -2.71 -11.05
CA TYR A 183 -15.65 -2.02 -12.35
C TYR A 183 -16.31 -2.87 -13.43
N TYR A 184 -16.07 -4.19 -13.44
CA TYR A 184 -16.73 -5.09 -14.39
C TYR A 184 -18.25 -5.17 -14.19
N GLN A 185 -18.72 -5.15 -12.94
CA GLN A 185 -20.15 -5.15 -12.63
C GLN A 185 -20.83 -3.87 -13.12
N LEU A 186 -20.20 -2.70 -12.92
CA LEU A 186 -20.73 -1.41 -13.37
C LEU A 186 -20.81 -1.33 -14.90
N LEU A 187 -19.79 -1.82 -15.61
CA LEU A 187 -19.79 -1.92 -17.08
C LEU A 187 -20.89 -2.86 -17.60
N LEU A 188 -21.12 -4.00 -16.94
CA LEU A 188 -22.17 -4.95 -17.30
C LEU A 188 -23.57 -4.33 -17.16
N TYR A 189 -23.85 -3.63 -16.05
CA TYR A 189 -25.13 -2.93 -15.88
C TYR A 189 -25.30 -1.80 -16.90
N GLY A 190 -24.27 -1.01 -17.14
CA GLY A 190 -24.28 0.05 -18.17
C GLY A 190 -24.58 -0.49 -19.57
N GLY A 191 -23.99 -1.64 -19.93
CA GLY A 191 -24.29 -2.35 -21.18
C GLY A 191 -25.75 -2.78 -21.28
N PHE A 192 -26.33 -3.29 -20.19
CA PHE A 192 -27.73 -3.70 -20.15
C PHE A 192 -28.69 -2.51 -20.37
N PHE A 193 -28.40 -1.37 -19.75
CA PHE A 193 -29.17 -0.14 -19.94
C PHE A 193 -29.08 0.41 -21.37
N LEU A 194 -27.89 0.40 -21.98
CA LEU A 194 -27.70 0.84 -23.36
C LEU A 194 -28.50 -0.02 -24.35
N ILE A 195 -28.42 -1.34 -24.21
CA ILE A 195 -29.16 -2.29 -25.07
C ILE A 195 -30.67 -2.12 -24.88
N GLY A 196 -31.13 -1.96 -23.63
CA GLY A 196 -32.53 -1.66 -23.31
C GLY A 196 -33.02 -0.35 -23.93
N GLY A 197 -32.22 0.71 -23.89
CA GLY A 197 -32.53 1.99 -24.51
C GLY A 197 -32.61 1.92 -26.05
N ILE A 198 -31.67 1.22 -26.69
CA ILE A 198 -31.65 1.02 -28.14
C ILE A 198 -32.87 0.23 -28.61
N THR A 199 -33.22 -0.85 -27.92
CA THR A 199 -34.39 -1.66 -28.26
C THR A 199 -35.69 -0.88 -28.11
N LEU A 200 -35.86 -0.10 -27.05
CA LEU A 200 -37.00 0.82 -26.87
C LEU A 200 -37.08 1.87 -27.99
N TYR A 201 -35.96 2.49 -28.35
CA TYR A 201 -35.90 3.48 -29.42
C TYR A 201 -36.34 2.90 -30.77
N LEU A 202 -35.87 1.69 -31.10
CA LEU A 202 -36.25 1.00 -32.33
C LEU A 202 -37.73 0.58 -32.34
N PHE A 203 -38.27 0.14 -31.19
CA PHE A 203 -39.71 -0.16 -31.05
C PHE A 203 -40.57 1.09 -31.23
N ARG A 204 -40.19 2.22 -30.63
CA ARG A 204 -40.90 3.50 -30.82
C ARG A 204 -40.90 3.93 -32.28
N LYS A 205 -39.76 3.80 -32.98
CA LYS A 205 -39.62 4.17 -34.39
C LYS A 205 -40.47 3.30 -35.32
N LYS A 206 -40.72 2.03 -34.97
CA LYS A 206 -41.59 1.13 -35.75
C LYS A 206 -43.09 1.38 -35.54
N ILE A 207 -43.51 1.98 -34.42
CA ILE A 207 -44.92 2.13 -34.06
C ILE A 207 -45.52 3.48 -34.51
N LEU A 208 -44.70 4.50 -34.79
CA LEU A 208 -45.18 5.78 -35.32
C LEU A 208 -45.18 5.79 -36.86
N PRO A 209 -46.34 5.78 -37.54
CA PRO A 209 -46.38 6.02 -38.98
C PRO A 209 -45.92 7.45 -39.28
N LYS A 210 -45.11 7.62 -40.34
CA LYS A 210 -44.82 8.94 -40.90
C LYS A 210 -46.13 9.54 -41.43
N GLU A 211 -46.79 10.40 -40.65
CA GLU A 211 -47.73 11.35 -41.24
C GLU A 211 -46.92 12.46 -41.91
N SER A 212 -46.88 12.45 -43.24
CA SER A 212 -46.49 13.62 -44.03
C SER A 212 -47.64 14.02 -44.96
N VAL A 213 -48.40 15.00 -44.46
CA VAL A 213 -48.91 16.19 -45.17
C VAL A 213 -49.58 15.95 -46.53
N LYS A 214 -50.93 15.97 -46.53
CA LYS A 214 -51.71 16.31 -47.73
C LYS A 214 -52.08 17.80 -47.61
N SER A 215 -51.41 18.66 -48.39
CA SER A 215 -51.75 20.08 -48.48
C SER A 215 -53.16 20.25 -49.05
N LYS A 216 -53.91 21.12 -48.40
CA LYS A 216 -55.28 21.50 -48.72
C LYS A 216 -55.24 22.45 -49.91
N ASP A 217 -55.59 21.97 -51.10
CA ASP A 217 -56.09 22.83 -52.17
C ASP A 217 -57.46 23.36 -51.75
N ARG A 218 -57.54 24.67 -51.50
CA ARG A 218 -58.70 25.51 -51.78
C ARG A 218 -58.34 26.98 -51.68
#